data_AF-A0A952DD33-F1
#
_entry.id   AF-A0A952DD33-F1
#
_cell.length_a   1.000
_cell.length_b   1.000
_cell.length_c   1.000
_cell.angle_alpha   90.00
_cell.angle_beta   90.00
_cell.angle_gamma   90.00
#
_symmetry.space_group_name_H-M   'P 1'
#
loop_
_entity.id
_entity.type
_entity.pdbx_description
1 polymer ?
#
loop_
_entity_poly.entity_id
_entity_poly.type
_entity_poly.pdbx_seq_one_letter_code
_entity_poly.pdbx_strand_id
1 'polypeptide(L)' 'MQEAEGSTSAPQTVSEFRVRYAETDQMGVVYHGNYLVWCEVGRTD' A
#
# COMPACT_ATOMS: atom_id res chain seq x y z
N MET A 1 8.84 29.26 -28.98
CA MET A 1 9.26 29.10 -27.57
C MET A 1 8.66 27.77 -27.12
N GLN A 2 9.54 26.84 -26.70
CA GLN A 2 9.26 25.41 -26.54
C GLN A 2 8.04 25.10 -25.66
N GLU A 3 7.39 24.01 -26.03
CA GLU A 3 6.23 23.38 -25.42
C GLU A 3 6.62 22.75 -24.07
N ALA A 4 5.73 22.87 -23.07
CA ALA A 4 5.93 22.30 -21.75
C ALA A 4 5.73 20.78 -21.80
N GLU A 5 6.83 20.04 -21.77
CA GLU A 5 6.80 18.59 -21.69
C GLU A 5 6.31 18.17 -20.30
N GLY A 6 5.11 17.58 -20.26
CA GLY A 6 4.51 17.04 -19.06
C GLY A 6 5.43 16.00 -18.43
N SER A 7 5.81 16.25 -17.17
CA SER A 7 6.52 15.30 -16.32
C SER A 7 5.71 14.01 -16.22
N THR A 8 6.15 12.96 -16.92
CA THR A 8 5.52 11.63 -16.82
C THR A 8 5.91 11.05 -15.46
N SER A 9 5.01 11.12 -14.49
CA SER A 9 5.17 10.37 -13.24
C SER A 9 4.99 8.88 -13.55
N ALA A 10 5.83 8.03 -12.96
CA ALA A 10 5.69 6.58 -13.04
C ALA A 10 4.26 6.16 -12.60
N PRO A 11 3.71 5.05 -13.13
CA PRO A 11 2.40 4.57 -12.69
C PRO A 11 2.43 4.31 -11.18
N GLN A 12 1.50 4.95 -10.46
CA GLN A 12 1.36 4.80 -9.01
C GLN A 12 0.12 3.93 -8.77
N THR A 13 0.31 2.76 -8.15
CA THR A 13 -0.81 1.93 -7.70
C THR A 13 -0.96 2.07 -6.20
N VAL A 14 -2.19 2.27 -5.74
CA VAL A 14 -2.56 2.40 -4.33
C VAL A 14 -3.66 1.39 -4.04
N SER A 15 -3.42 0.49 -3.10
CA SER A 15 -4.39 -0.54 -2.70
C SER A 15 -4.92 -0.25 -1.31
N GLU A 16 -6.23 -0.07 -1.20
CA GLU A 16 -6.91 0.12 0.07
C GLU A 16 -7.39 -1.24 0.62
N PHE A 17 -7.14 -1.50 1.89
CA PHE A 17 -7.66 -2.71 2.55
C PHE A 17 -8.07 -2.40 3.99
N ARG A 18 -9.03 -3.19 4.48
CA ARG A 18 -9.54 -3.08 5.84
C ARG A 18 -8.88 -4.12 6.73
N VAL A 19 -8.30 -3.65 7.83
CA VAL A 19 -7.71 -4.51 8.87
C VAL A 19 -8.79 -5.43 9.47
N ARG A 20 -8.48 -6.73 9.53
CA ARG A 20 -9.33 -7.76 10.12
C ARG A 20 -8.94 -7.99 11.58
N TYR A 21 -9.91 -8.40 12.39
CA TYR A 21 -9.67 -8.73 13.80
C TYR A 21 -8.61 -9.83 13.99
N ALA A 22 -8.54 -10.79 13.07
CA ALA A 22 -7.52 -11.84 13.10
C ALA A 22 -6.09 -11.32 12.89
N GLU A 23 -5.92 -10.11 12.36
CA GLU A 23 -4.61 -9.48 12.13
C GLU A 23 -4.13 -8.67 13.34
N THR A 24 -5.00 -8.47 14.34
CA THR A 24 -4.69 -7.76 15.57
C THR A 24 -4.27 -8.73 16.68
N ASP A 25 -3.26 -8.34 17.45
CA ASP A 25 -2.79 -9.12 18.61
C ASP A 25 -3.61 -8.81 19.88
N GLN A 26 -3.20 -9.39 21.01
CA GLN A 26 -3.88 -9.19 22.30
C GLN A 26 -3.85 -7.74 22.80
N MET A 27 -2.99 -6.88 22.23
CA MET A 27 -2.94 -5.44 22.54
C MET A 27 -3.92 -4.62 21.68
N GLY A 28 -4.62 -5.25 20.73
CA GLY A 28 -5.59 -4.58 19.85
C GLY A 28 -4.93 -3.78 18.72
N VAL A 29 -3.65 -4.01 18.46
CA VAL A 29 -2.89 -3.40 17.36
C VAL A 29 -2.55 -4.47 16.35
N VAL A 30 -2.35 -4.07 15.09
CA VAL A 30 -1.89 -4.99 14.04
C VAL A 30 -0.55 -5.59 14.45
N TYR A 31 -0.49 -6.93 14.39
CA TYR A 31 0.76 -7.63 14.62
C TYR A 31 1.76 -7.31 13.51
N HIS A 32 2.99 -6.94 13.89
CA HIS A 32 4.04 -6.50 12.95
C HIS A 32 4.34 -7.50 11.83
N GLY A 33 4.09 -8.80 12.04
CA GLY A 33 4.25 -9.82 11.00
C GLY A 33 3.33 -9.63 9.78
N ASN A 34 2.19 -8.95 9.95
CA ASN A 34 1.21 -8.75 8.88
C ASN A 34 1.59 -7.62 7.91
N TYR A 35 2.57 -6.77 8.25
CA TYR A 35 2.98 -5.66 7.37
C TYR A 35 3.57 -6.14 6.05
N LEU A 36 4.33 -7.25 6.06
CA LEU A 36 4.92 -7.81 4.84
C LEU A 36 3.85 -8.28 3.85
N VAL A 37 2.76 -8.86 4.37
CA VAL A 37 1.61 -9.31 3.57
C VAL A 37 0.94 -8.11 2.89
N TRP A 38 0.79 -7.00 3.60
CA TRP A 38 0.19 -5.78 3.05
C TRP A 38 1.06 -5.12 1.98
N CYS A 39 2.39 -5.15 2.15
CA CYS A 39 3.32 -4.69 1.12
C CYS A 39 3.26 -5.55 -0.15
N GLU A 40 2.98 -6.85 -0.03
CA GLU A 40 2.83 -7.74 -1.18
C GLU A 40 1.54 -7.46 -1.96
N VAL A 41 0.44 -7.13 -1.27
CA VAL A 41 -0.83 -6.74 -1.88
C VAL A 41 -0.62 -5.53 -2.79
N GLY A 42 -0.01 -4.45 -2.28
CA GLY A 42 0.24 -3.24 -3.08
C GLY A 42 1.27 -3.43 -4.21
N ARG A 43 2.04 -4.51 -4.21
CA ARG A 43 2.99 -4.85 -5.28
C ARG A 43 2.32 -5.62 -6.43
N THR A 44 1.20 -6.29 -6.16
CA THR A 44 0.54 -7.21 -7.11
C THR A 44 -0.70 -6.60 -7.76
N ASP A 45 -1.14 -5.45 -7.26
CA ASP A 45 -2.31 -4.68 -7.73
C ASP A 45 -1.97 -3.74 -8.90
#